data_AF-F3GLY6-F1
#
_entry.id   AF-F3GLY6-F1
#
_cell.length_a   1.000
_cell.length_b   1.000
_cell.length_c   1.000
_cell.angle_alpha   90.00
_cell.angle_beta   90.00
_cell.angle_gamma   90.00
#
_symmetry.space_group_name_H-M   'P 1'
#
loop_
_entity.id
_entity.type
_entity.pdbx_description
1 polymer ?
#
loop_
_entity_poly.entity_id
_entity_poly.type
_entity_poly.pdbx_seq_one_letter_code
_entity_poly.pdbx_strand_id
1 'polypeptide(L)'
;FAGNDILKGDAGNDILYGAEGVDSLSGGDGQDNLYGGAGADLLAGDSGNDYLSGDAGADLLAGGSGNDYLSGDAGDDVLDGGAGNDALSGGEGADTYRFSRGWGQDTISNYDPSTNKSDAIEFASEFCLAISS
;
A
#
# COMPACT_ATOMS: atom_id res chain seq x y z
N PHE A 1 0.42 -16.07 13.52
CA PHE A 1 0.69 -17.52 13.46
C PHE A 1 1.56 -17.73 12.22
N ALA A 2 2.26 -18.85 12.05
CA ALA A 2 3.05 -19.05 10.82
C ALA A 2 2.20 -19.76 9.77
N GLY A 3 2.09 -19.20 8.58
CA GLY A 3 1.32 -19.73 7.46
C GLY A 3 0.74 -18.63 6.58
N ASN A 4 0.27 -19.01 5.39
CA ASN A 4 -0.40 -18.08 4.49
C ASN A 4 -1.88 -17.98 4.89
N ASP A 5 -2.29 -16.81 5.36
CA ASP A 5 -3.59 -16.55 5.95
C ASP A 5 -4.45 -15.60 5.07
N ILE A 6 -5.78 -15.67 5.28
CA ILE A 6 -6.74 -14.71 4.70
C ILE A 6 -7.51 -14.09 5.87
N LEU A 7 -7.34 -12.78 6.06
CA LEU A 7 -7.93 -12.02 7.15
C LEU A 7 -8.87 -10.94 6.61
N LYS A 8 -9.99 -10.71 7.31
CA LYS A 8 -11.01 -9.70 6.97
C LYS A 8 -11.53 -9.00 8.21
N GLY A 9 -11.57 -7.67 8.21
CA GLY A 9 -12.15 -6.84 9.27
C GLY A 9 -13.67 -6.65 9.11
N ASP A 10 -14.14 -6.68 7.86
CA ASP A 10 -15.53 -6.43 7.47
C ASP A 10 -15.94 -4.97 7.72
N ALA A 11 -16.60 -4.66 8.83
CA ALA A 11 -17.07 -3.30 9.10
C ALA A 11 -16.76 -2.92 10.55
N GLY A 12 -16.30 -1.70 10.75
CA GLY A 12 -15.78 -1.23 12.03
C GLY A 12 -14.34 -0.77 11.89
N ASN A 13 -13.68 -0.50 13.02
CA ASN A 13 -12.26 -0.19 13.00
C ASN A 13 -11.52 -1.42 13.50
N ASP A 14 -10.75 -2.05 12.63
CA ASP A 14 -10.13 -3.33 12.86
C ASP A 14 -8.60 -3.24 12.97
N ILE A 15 -8.01 -4.29 13.53
CA ILE A 15 -6.57 -4.50 13.56
C ILE A 15 -6.29 -5.92 13.09
N LEU A 16 -5.53 -6.05 12.00
CA LEU A 16 -5.22 -7.32 11.35
C LEU A 16 -3.71 -7.54 11.32
N TYR A 17 -3.28 -8.77 11.59
CA TYR A 17 -1.87 -9.17 11.62
C TYR A 17 -1.69 -10.47 10.82
N GLY A 18 -0.94 -10.44 9.71
CA GLY A 18 -0.59 -11.63 8.92
C GLY A 18 0.46 -12.51 9.61
N ALA A 19 1.50 -11.87 10.12
CA ALA A 19 2.62 -12.46 10.88
C ALA A 19 3.71 -13.09 10.02
N GLU A 20 3.79 -14.42 9.86
CA GLU A 20 4.79 -15.02 8.96
C GLU A 20 4.04 -15.78 7.87
N GLY A 21 4.30 -15.52 6.60
CA GLY A 21 3.53 -16.17 5.55
C GLY A 21 3.56 -15.44 4.23
N VAL A 22 2.54 -15.69 3.43
CA VAL A 22 2.15 -14.82 2.31
C VAL A 22 0.67 -14.63 2.51
N ASP A 23 0.31 -13.46 3.02
CA ASP A 23 -0.98 -13.20 3.62
C ASP A 23 -1.84 -12.30 2.74
N SER A 24 -3.16 -12.40 2.92
CA SER A 24 -4.12 -11.49 2.29
C SER A 24 -5.03 -10.89 3.36
N LEU A 25 -4.88 -9.59 3.58
CA LEU A 25 -5.60 -8.80 4.57
C LEU A 25 -6.54 -7.81 3.87
N SER A 26 -7.77 -7.71 4.35
CA SER A 26 -8.76 -6.72 3.92
C SER A 26 -9.39 -6.07 5.16
N GLY A 27 -9.31 -4.74 5.25
CA GLY A 27 -9.88 -3.94 6.35
C GLY A 27 -11.39 -3.90 6.25
N GLY A 28 -11.89 -3.33 5.15
CA GLY A 28 -13.32 -3.26 4.82
C GLY A 28 -13.85 -1.84 5.00
N ASP A 29 -14.98 -1.69 5.70
CA ASP A 29 -15.53 -0.37 6.02
C ASP A 29 -14.99 0.10 7.37
N GLY A 30 -14.16 1.13 7.45
CA GLY A 30 -13.47 1.36 8.72
C GLY A 30 -12.46 2.48 8.83
N GLN A 31 -11.65 2.37 9.87
CA GLN A 31 -10.34 3.02 9.96
C GLN A 31 -9.47 1.92 10.55
N ASP A 32 -8.79 1.21 9.67
CA ASP A 32 -8.19 -0.09 9.97
C ASP A 32 -6.68 0.01 10.10
N ASN A 33 -6.09 -0.92 10.85
CA ASN A 33 -4.64 -1.08 10.93
C ASN A 33 -4.28 -2.48 10.45
N LEU A 34 -3.60 -2.57 9.31
CA LEU A 34 -3.18 -3.81 8.68
C LEU A 34 -1.66 -3.93 8.76
N TYR A 35 -1.18 -5.07 9.24
CA TYR A 35 0.24 -5.41 9.34
C TYR A 35 0.48 -6.75 8.62
N GLY A 36 1.24 -6.74 7.52
CA GLY A 36 1.57 -7.93 6.73
C GLY A 36 2.44 -8.89 7.53
N GLY A 37 3.60 -8.40 7.95
CA GLY A 37 4.58 -9.16 8.71
C GLY A 37 5.72 -9.62 7.79
N ALA A 38 6.20 -10.84 7.98
CA ALA A 38 7.20 -11.41 7.10
C ALA A 38 6.51 -12.15 5.95
N GLY A 39 6.76 -11.77 4.71
CA GLY A 39 6.07 -12.39 3.61
C GLY A 39 6.20 -11.70 2.27
N ALA A 40 5.17 -11.82 1.46
CA ALA A 40 5.00 -11.06 0.23
C ALA A 40 3.49 -10.89 0.12
N ASP A 41 3.00 -9.92 0.86
CA ASP A 41 1.63 -9.88 1.34
C ASP A 41 0.75 -8.97 0.47
N LEU A 42 -0.56 -9.18 0.57
CA LEU A 42 -1.58 -8.34 -0.06
C LEU A 42 -2.40 -7.67 1.02
N LEU A 43 -2.28 -6.34 1.14
CA LEU A 43 -3.04 -5.55 2.10
C LEU A 43 -3.99 -4.60 1.35
N ALA A 44 -5.27 -4.64 1.73
CA ALA A 44 -6.30 -3.72 1.24
C ALA A 44 -6.98 -3.01 2.42
N GLY A 45 -6.88 -1.69 2.52
CA GLY A 45 -7.62 -0.88 3.50
C GLY A 45 -9.12 -0.84 3.19
N ASP A 46 -9.44 -0.83 1.90
CA ASP A 46 -10.79 -0.72 1.34
C ASP A 46 -11.40 0.68 1.54
N SER A 47 -12.27 0.91 2.52
CA SER A 47 -12.83 2.25 2.74
C SER A 47 -12.57 2.73 4.14
N GLY A 48 -11.97 3.90 4.27
CA GLY A 48 -11.61 4.38 5.59
C GLY A 48 -10.63 5.51 5.59
N ASN A 49 -9.93 5.68 6.71
CA ASN A 49 -8.61 6.31 6.67
C ASN A 49 -7.70 5.28 7.32
N ASP A 50 -7.01 4.51 6.50
CA ASP A 50 -6.41 3.26 6.94
C ASP A 50 -4.90 3.40 7.13
N TYR A 51 -4.35 2.53 7.97
CA TYR A 51 -2.93 2.36 8.17
C TYR A 51 -2.51 0.98 7.68
N LEU A 52 -1.66 0.91 6.67
CA LEU A 52 -1.13 -0.31 6.11
C LEU A 52 0.40 -0.32 6.27
N SER A 53 0.94 -1.41 6.81
CA SER A 53 2.37 -1.69 6.92
C SER A 53 2.66 -3.07 6.32
N GLY A 54 3.51 -3.11 5.28
CA GLY A 54 4.00 -4.34 4.66
C GLY A 54 4.93 -5.13 5.58
N ASP A 55 5.66 -4.42 6.44
CA ASP A 55 6.74 -4.94 7.30
C ASP A 55 7.93 -5.48 6.47
N ALA A 56 8.02 -6.78 6.22
CA ALA A 56 9.17 -7.38 5.56
C ALA A 56 8.71 -8.27 4.42
N GLY A 57 9.03 -7.89 3.19
CA GLY A 57 8.50 -8.62 2.06
C GLY A 57 8.59 -7.88 0.77
N ALA A 58 7.97 -8.43 -0.27
CA ALA A 58 7.69 -7.63 -1.46
C ALA A 58 6.16 -7.55 -1.54
N ASP A 59 5.63 -6.46 -1.03
CA ASP A 59 4.23 -6.37 -0.64
C ASP A 59 3.42 -5.53 -1.65
N LEU A 60 2.13 -5.78 -1.68
CA LEU A 60 1.16 -4.99 -2.44
C LEU A 60 0.18 -4.34 -1.47
N LEU A 61 0.29 -3.02 -1.32
CA LEU A 61 -0.53 -2.21 -0.43
C LEU A 61 -1.50 -1.36 -1.24
N ALA A 62 -2.80 -1.50 -0.95
CA ALA A 62 -3.87 -0.70 -1.52
C ALA A 62 -4.67 0.01 -0.42
N GLY A 63 -4.61 1.33 -0.33
CA GLY A 63 -5.36 2.14 0.65
C GLY A 63 -6.85 2.07 0.37
N GLY A 64 -7.24 2.44 -0.84
CA GLY A 64 -8.62 2.29 -1.33
C GLY A 64 -9.31 3.64 -1.43
N SER A 65 -10.31 3.91 -0.59
CA SER A 65 -10.90 5.25 -0.50
C SER A 65 -10.67 5.81 0.88
N GLY A 66 -10.17 7.03 0.99
CA GLY A 66 -9.77 7.52 2.30
C GLY A 66 -8.80 8.66 2.29
N ASN A 67 -8.09 8.85 3.39
CA ASN A 67 -6.78 9.49 3.39
C ASN A 67 -5.90 8.53 4.16
N ASP A 68 -5.15 7.73 3.42
CA ASP A 68 -4.53 6.53 3.94
C ASP A 68 -3.04 6.77 4.21
N TYR A 69 -2.49 5.94 5.09
CA TYR A 69 -1.06 5.87 5.34
C TYR A 69 -0.56 4.48 4.98
N LEU A 70 0.33 4.40 3.98
CA LEU A 70 0.92 3.16 3.50
C LEU A 70 2.44 3.20 3.73
N SER A 71 2.97 2.17 4.41
CA SER A 71 4.40 1.90 4.59
C SER A 71 4.74 0.53 3.99
N GLY A 72 5.58 0.48 2.95
CA GLY A 72 6.12 -0.80 2.44
C GLY A 72 7.13 -1.43 3.42
N ASP A 73 7.88 -0.57 4.10
CA ASP A 73 8.92 -0.90 5.07
C ASP A 73 10.14 -1.56 4.43
N ALA A 74 10.24 -2.88 4.33
CA ALA A 74 11.43 -3.53 3.79
C ALA A 74 11.12 -4.48 2.63
N GLY A 75 11.73 -4.19 1.48
CA GLY A 75 11.75 -4.98 0.27
C GLY A 75 11.16 -4.19 -0.91
N ASP A 76 10.91 -4.86 -2.03
CA ASP A 76 10.55 -4.13 -3.26
C ASP A 76 9.02 -4.06 -3.36
N ASP A 77 8.42 -2.95 -2.93
CA ASP A 77 6.99 -2.85 -2.67
C ASP A 77 6.20 -2.12 -3.76
N VAL A 78 4.89 -2.35 -3.76
CA VAL A 78 3.95 -1.62 -4.61
C VAL A 78 2.89 -0.94 -3.75
N LEU A 79 2.88 0.38 -3.79
CA LEU A 79 1.98 1.21 -3.00
C LEU A 79 0.96 1.92 -3.91
N ASP A 80 -0.32 1.70 -3.61
CA ASP A 80 -1.47 2.29 -4.27
C ASP A 80 -2.34 2.99 -3.21
N GLY A 81 -2.25 4.32 -3.09
CA GLY A 81 -3.06 5.07 -2.12
C GLY A 81 -4.56 5.01 -2.42
N GLY A 82 -4.91 4.95 -3.71
CA GLY A 82 -6.30 5.02 -4.14
C GLY A 82 -6.87 6.44 -4.09
N ALA A 83 -8.16 6.58 -3.81
CA ALA A 83 -8.83 7.86 -3.79
C ALA A 83 -8.64 8.56 -2.44
N GLY A 84 -7.95 9.69 -2.39
CA GLY A 84 -7.72 10.32 -1.11
C GLY A 84 -6.77 11.51 -1.10
N ASN A 85 -6.15 11.76 0.03
CA ASN A 85 -4.88 12.48 0.07
C ASN A 85 -3.98 11.64 0.93
N ASP A 86 -3.18 10.81 0.29
CA ASP A 86 -2.53 9.70 0.96
C ASP A 86 -1.08 10.04 1.31
N ALA A 87 -0.55 9.35 2.31
CA ALA A 87 0.84 9.42 2.70
C ALA A 87 1.50 8.07 2.42
N LEU A 88 2.40 8.03 1.44
CA LEU A 88 3.04 6.80 0.97
C LEU A 88 4.53 6.82 1.32
N SER A 89 5.03 5.73 1.89
CA SER A 89 6.43 5.51 2.21
C SER A 89 6.83 4.12 1.75
N GLY A 90 7.64 4.03 0.70
CA GLY A 90 8.12 2.73 0.20
C GLY A 90 9.02 2.05 1.23
N GLY A 91 10.14 2.67 1.57
CA GLY A 91 11.03 2.20 2.64
C GLY A 91 12.37 1.76 2.09
N GLU A 92 12.90 0.64 2.55
CA GLU A 92 14.11 0.01 2.00
C GLU A 92 13.73 -0.83 0.77
N GLY A 93 14.30 -0.55 -0.40
CA GLY A 93 14.00 -1.36 -1.59
C GLY A 93 13.80 -0.52 -2.83
N ALA A 94 13.40 -1.17 -3.91
CA ALA A 94 13.01 -0.47 -5.14
C ALA A 94 11.48 -0.50 -5.26
N ASP A 95 10.86 0.61 -4.89
CA ASP A 95 9.41 0.67 -4.71
C ASP A 95 8.71 1.24 -5.93
N THR A 96 7.43 0.90 -6.08
CA THR A 96 6.56 1.46 -7.12
C THR A 96 5.34 2.13 -6.50
N TYR A 97 5.23 3.44 -6.69
CA TYR A 97 4.06 4.22 -6.30
C TYR A 97 3.12 4.36 -7.49
N ARG A 98 1.91 3.82 -7.39
CA ARG A 98 0.91 3.88 -8.45
C ARG A 98 0.00 5.07 -8.28
N PHE A 99 -0.41 5.67 -9.39
CA PHE A 99 -1.38 6.77 -9.40
C PHE A 99 -2.37 6.64 -10.56
N SER A 100 -3.62 7.02 -10.29
CA SER A 100 -4.66 7.21 -11.31
C SER A 100 -5.33 8.58 -11.19
N ARG A 101 -6.15 8.92 -12.19
CA ARG A 101 -6.88 10.19 -12.19
C ARG A 101 -7.95 10.20 -11.08
N GLY A 102 -7.98 11.27 -10.30
CA GLY A 102 -8.98 11.46 -9.25
C GLY A 102 -8.57 10.92 -7.88
N TRP A 103 -7.31 10.52 -7.73
CA TRP A 103 -6.74 10.04 -6.47
C TRP A 103 -6.36 11.13 -5.48
N GLY A 104 -6.51 12.40 -5.88
CA GLY A 104 -6.33 13.55 -5.01
C GLY A 104 -4.89 14.03 -4.93
N GLN A 105 -4.44 14.42 -3.74
CA GLN A 105 -3.12 15.03 -3.53
C GLN A 105 -2.30 14.23 -2.52
N ASP A 106 -1.41 13.41 -3.04
CA ASP A 106 -0.64 12.47 -2.22
C ASP A 106 0.75 13.02 -1.88
N THR A 107 1.30 12.53 -0.77
CA THR A 107 2.66 12.81 -0.34
C THR A 107 3.46 11.52 -0.34
N ILE A 108 4.57 11.51 -1.09
CA ILE A 108 5.53 10.41 -1.05
C ILE A 108 6.72 10.80 -0.18
N SER A 109 7.05 9.96 0.79
CA SER A 109 8.28 10.03 1.58
C SER A 109 9.25 8.96 1.11
N ASN A 110 10.19 9.36 0.25
CA ASN A 110 11.16 8.46 -0.36
C ASN A 110 12.52 8.53 0.33
N TYR A 111 12.56 8.14 1.61
CA TYR A 111 13.81 8.09 2.36
C TYR A 111 14.32 6.66 2.44
N ASP A 112 15.24 6.32 1.53
CA ASP A 112 15.99 5.06 1.57
C ASP A 112 17.50 5.36 1.80
N PRO A 113 18.11 4.94 2.92
CA PRO A 113 19.55 5.07 3.15
C PRO A 113 20.38 4.00 2.41
N SER A 114 19.75 3.01 1.79
CA SER A 114 20.38 1.92 1.05
C SER A 114 20.93 2.40 -0.30
N THR A 115 21.83 1.62 -0.92
CA THR A 115 22.50 2.01 -2.18
C THR A 115 21.98 1.22 -3.37
N ASN A 116 21.92 1.86 -4.55
CA ASN A 116 21.56 1.27 -5.84
C ASN A 116 20.12 0.73 -5.96
N LYS A 117 19.19 1.34 -5.22
CA LYS A 117 17.77 1.17 -5.43
C LYS A 117 17.19 2.41 -6.13
N SER A 118 16.10 2.22 -6.86
CA SER A 118 15.49 3.28 -7.65
C SER A 118 14.00 3.06 -7.66
N ASP A 119 13.30 3.98 -7.04
CA ASP A 119 11.86 3.94 -6.94
C ASP A 119 11.22 4.49 -8.21
N ALA A 120 10.04 3.97 -8.52
CA ALA A 120 9.29 4.29 -9.71
C ALA A 120 7.97 4.92 -9.33
N ILE A 121 7.55 5.90 -10.12
CA ILE A 121 6.16 6.37 -10.15
C ILE A 121 5.53 5.78 -11.40
N GLU A 122 4.48 4.98 -11.21
CA GLU A 122 3.70 4.38 -12.28
C GLU A 122 2.33 5.08 -12.37
N PHE A 123 1.96 5.49 -13.59
CA PHE A 123 0.65 6.04 -13.85
C PHE A 123 -0.20 4.99 -14.58
N ALA A 124 -1.43 4.74 -14.10
CA ALA A 124 -2.32 3.78 -14.73
C ALA A 124 -2.61 4.12 -16.20
N SER A 125 -2.87 3.11 -17.03
CA SER A 125 -2.94 3.22 -18.51
C SER A 125 -3.98 4.21 -19.09
N GLU A 126 -4.82 4.82 -18.26
CA GLU A 126 -5.83 5.83 -18.63
C GLU A 126 -5.24 7.23 -18.95
N PHE A 127 -3.92 7.44 -18.76
CA PHE A 127 -3.24 8.66 -19.20
C PHE A 127 -2.99 8.66 -20.72
N CYS A 128 -4.05 8.83 -21.51
CA CYS A 128 -3.91 9.14 -22.93
C CYS A 128 -3.41 10.59 -23.09
N LEU A 129 -2.15 10.75 -23.50
CA LEU A 129 -1.56 12.04 -23.83
C LEU A 129 -2.10 12.50 -25.18
N ALA A 130 -3.25 13.16 -25.18
CA ALA A 130 -3.84 13.76 -26.38
C ALA A 130 -3.04 14.99 -26.79
N ILE A 131 -2.00 14.80 -27.62
CA ILE A 131 -1.35 15.91 -28.32
C ILE A 131 -2.26 16.27 -29.50
N SER A 132 -3.05 17.34 -29.37
CA SER A 132 -3.71 17.95 -30.52
C SER A 132 -2.70 18.79 -31.29
N SER A 133 -2.46 18.44 -32.57
CA SER A 133 -1.78 19.32 -33.54
C SER A 133 -2.73 20.37 -34.12
#